data_AF-A0A497I0Q2-F1
#
_entry.id   AF-A0A497I0Q2-F1
#
_cell.length_a   1.000
_cell.length_b   1.000
_cell.length_c   1.000
_cell.angle_alpha   90.00
_cell.angle_beta   90.00
_cell.angle_gamma   90.00
#
_symmetry.space_group_name_H-M   'P 1'
#
loop_
_entity.id
_entity.type
_entity.pdbx_description
1 polymer ?
#
loop_
_entity_poly.entity_id
_entity_poly.type
_entity_poly.pdbx_seq_one_letter_code
_entity_poly.pdbx_strand_id
1 'polypeptide(L)'
;MKRKAIIFLIFLFVGGGILLFGKQIYPIFSLKIKGFEKSLPQIAQLSKKEKIQLPPPLRLLDQEKKPGLLTRQGIIAWTNIERLKHGLPPLKENPLLNQSAQFKAEDILENQYFSHQSPLGQNVEDLAKKFNYHFLLIGENLAL
;
A
#
# COMPACT_ATOMS: atom_id res chain seq x y z
N MET A 1 6.11 48.45 18.08
CA MET A 1 4.85 48.97 18.66
C MET A 1 3.61 48.84 17.76
N LYS A 2 3.69 49.09 16.44
CA LYS A 2 2.51 49.11 15.55
C LYS A 2 1.78 47.76 15.37
N ARG A 3 2.48 46.62 15.35
CA ARG A 3 1.86 45.27 15.16
C ARG A 3 0.96 44.84 16.33
N LYS A 4 1.36 45.12 17.59
CA LYS A 4 0.54 44.78 18.77
C LYS A 4 -0.73 45.62 18.85
N ALA A 5 -0.68 46.89 18.41
CA ALA A 5 -1.85 47.77 18.33
C ALA A 5 -2.85 47.32 17.26
N ILE A 6 -2.37 46.83 16.11
CA ILE A 6 -3.24 46.29 15.05
C ILE A 6 -3.96 45.01 15.51
N ILE A 7 -3.24 44.10 16.16
CA ILE A 7 -3.83 42.86 16.72
C ILE A 7 -4.90 43.20 17.77
N PHE A 8 -4.62 44.18 18.64
CA PHE A 8 -5.58 44.63 19.64
C PHE A 8 -6.84 45.25 19.01
N LEU A 9 -6.69 46.06 17.96
CA LEU A 9 -7.81 46.63 17.19
C LEU A 9 -8.67 45.54 16.54
N ILE A 10 -8.07 44.49 15.99
CA ILE A 10 -8.80 43.35 15.41
C ILE A 10 -9.60 42.62 16.49
N PHE A 11 -9.00 42.34 17.65
CA PHE A 11 -9.70 41.70 18.77
C PHE A 11 -10.86 42.56 19.29
N LEU A 12 -10.69 43.89 19.33
CA LEU A 12 -11.71 44.83 19.79
C LEU A 12 -12.87 44.94 18.78
N PHE A 13 -12.56 44.86 17.48
CA PHE A 13 -13.57 44.87 16.41
C PHE A 13 -14.35 43.53 16.35
N VAL A 14 -13.66 42.39 16.52
CA VAL A 14 -14.29 41.06 16.58
C VAL A 14 -15.13 40.92 17.85
N GLY A 15 -14.60 41.32 19.01
CA GLY A 15 -15.32 41.31 20.28
C GLY A 15 -16.53 42.26 20.28
N GLY A 16 -16.37 43.47 19.75
CA GLY A 16 -17.45 44.43 19.56
C GLY A 16 -18.53 43.93 18.59
N GLY A 17 -18.12 43.29 17.49
CA GLY A 17 -19.05 42.65 16.54
C GLY A 17 -19.87 41.54 17.18
N ILE A 18 -19.26 40.71 18.03
CA ILE A 18 -19.95 39.65 18.78
C ILE A 18 -20.89 40.25 19.84
N LEU A 19 -20.52 41.35 20.51
CA LEU A 19 -21.38 42.00 21.49
C LEU A 19 -22.57 42.72 20.86
N LEU A 20 -22.37 43.39 19.72
CA LEU A 20 -23.41 44.19 19.05
C LEU A 20 -24.34 43.35 18.18
N PHE A 21 -23.81 42.33 17.49
CA PHE A 21 -24.56 41.51 16.54
C PHE A 21 -24.74 40.05 17.00
N GLY A 22 -24.22 39.67 18.17
CA GLY A 22 -24.24 38.29 18.69
C GLY A 22 -25.62 37.63 18.61
N LYS A 23 -26.68 38.34 19.01
CA LYS A 23 -28.06 37.83 18.94
C LYS A 23 -28.55 37.53 17.52
N GLN A 24 -27.98 38.18 16.51
CA GLN A 24 -28.38 38.09 15.10
C GLN A 24 -27.61 36.99 14.35
N ILE A 25 -26.38 36.68 14.78
CA ILE A 25 -25.58 35.52 14.31
C ILE A 25 -25.88 34.22 15.09
N TYR A 26 -26.46 34.31 16.30
CA TYR A 26 -26.92 33.14 17.08
C TYR A 26 -27.74 32.12 16.26
N PRO A 27 -28.75 32.50 15.45
CA PRO A 27 -29.54 31.54 14.66
C PRO A 27 -28.74 30.86 13.53
N ILE A 28 -27.67 31.48 13.04
CA ILE A 28 -26.80 30.92 11.98
C ILE A 28 -25.93 29.80 12.54
N PHE A 29 -25.42 29.97 13.77
CA PHE A 29 -24.63 28.95 14.46
C PHE A 29 -25.48 27.90 15.19
N SER A 30 -26.75 28.21 15.50
CA SER A 30 -27.67 27.27 16.15
C SER A 30 -28.44 26.40 15.15
N LEU A 31 -27.87 26.13 13.97
CA LEU A 31 -28.46 25.24 12.97
C LEU A 31 -28.56 23.82 13.55
N LYS A 32 -29.65 23.55 14.28
CA LYS A 32 -30.04 22.20 14.70
C LYS A 32 -30.46 21.46 13.45
N ILE A 33 -29.51 20.75 12.83
CA ILE A 33 -29.81 19.86 11.71
C ILE A 33 -30.67 18.72 12.24
N LYS A 34 -31.99 18.85 12.05
CA LYS A 34 -33.00 17.88 12.47
C LYS A 34 -32.68 16.53 11.82
N GLY A 35 -32.23 15.57 12.63
CA GLY A 35 -31.83 14.24 12.14
C GLY A 35 -30.34 13.90 12.32
N PHE A 36 -29.46 14.89 12.47
CA PHE A 36 -28.03 14.64 12.71
C PHE A 36 -27.77 13.98 14.07
N GLU A 37 -28.58 14.31 15.08
CA GLU A 37 -28.56 13.68 16.41
C GLU A 37 -28.86 12.18 16.35
N LYS A 38 -29.62 11.71 15.34
CA LYS A 38 -29.90 10.28 15.15
C LYS A 38 -28.77 9.53 14.46
N SER A 39 -27.91 10.22 13.70
CA SER A 39 -26.72 9.65 13.07
C SER A 39 -25.49 9.61 13.99
N LEU A 40 -25.45 10.44 15.04
CA LEU A 40 -24.35 10.46 16.02
C LEU A 40 -24.08 9.10 16.68
N PRO A 41 -25.09 8.29 17.08
CA PRO A 41 -24.86 6.93 17.58
C PRO A 41 -24.28 5.98 16.52
N GLN A 42 -24.69 6.09 15.25
CA GLN A 42 -24.14 5.30 14.15
C GLN A 42 -22.69 5.68 13.84
N ILE A 43 -22.35 6.98 13.88
CA ILE A 43 -20.98 7.48 13.68
C ILE A 43 -20.08 7.04 14.85
N ALA A 44 -20.60 7.04 16.07
CA ALA A 44 -19.89 6.52 17.25
C ALA A 44 -19.64 5.00 17.16
N GLN A 45 -20.58 4.25 16.55
CA GLN A 45 -20.40 2.82 16.27
C GLN A 45 -19.39 2.56 15.14
N LEU A 46 -19.35 3.39 14.09
CA LEU A 46 -18.31 3.36 13.06
C LEU A 46 -16.91 3.71 13.60
N SER A 47 -16.86 4.49 14.70
CA SER A 47 -15.64 4.79 15.43
C SER A 47 -15.22 3.70 16.42
N LYS A 48 -16.01 2.62 16.59
CA LYS A 48 -15.56 1.42 17.31
C LYS A 48 -14.49 0.75 16.44
N LYS A 49 -13.28 1.26 16.61
CA LYS A 49 -12.06 0.95 15.89
C LYS A 49 -11.82 -0.56 15.97
N GLU A 50 -12.31 -1.32 14.98
CA GLU A 50 -11.56 -2.48 14.56
C GLU A 50 -10.17 -1.94 14.27
N LYS A 51 -9.19 -2.33 15.10
CA LYS A 51 -7.80 -2.06 14.77
C LYS A 51 -7.59 -2.73 13.44
N ILE A 52 -7.53 -1.95 12.37
CA ILE A 52 -7.11 -2.43 11.06
C ILE A 52 -5.68 -2.92 11.29
N GLN A 53 -5.56 -4.23 11.53
CA GLN A 53 -4.27 -4.88 11.59
C GLN A 53 -3.79 -4.94 10.16
N LEU A 54 -3.02 -3.92 9.78
CA LEU A 54 -2.24 -4.01 8.56
C LEU A 54 -1.34 -5.23 8.71
N PRO A 55 -1.21 -6.09 7.69
CA PRO A 55 -0.24 -7.15 7.74
C PRO A 55 1.12 -6.52 8.06
N PRO A 56 1.97 -7.22 8.84
CA PRO A 56 3.32 -6.75 9.08
C PRO A 56 4.02 -6.51 7.74
N PRO A 57 4.98 -5.56 7.68
CA PRO A 57 5.77 -5.37 6.47
C PRO A 57 6.36 -6.70 6.00
N LEU A 58 6.49 -6.87 4.68
CA LEU A 58 7.23 -7.97 4.04
C LEU A 58 8.72 -7.80 4.35
N ARG A 59 9.06 -8.00 5.61
CA ARG A 59 10.39 -7.87 6.16
C ARG A 59 10.70 -9.19 6.85
N LEU A 60 11.80 -9.80 6.44
CA LEU A 60 12.43 -10.85 7.21
C LEU A 60 12.92 -10.20 8.51
N LEU A 61 12.16 -10.37 9.60
CA LEU A 61 12.53 -9.92 10.94
C LEU A 61 13.74 -10.75 11.40
N ASP A 62 14.96 -10.24 11.20
CA ASP A 62 16.24 -10.67 11.82
C ASP A 62 16.39 -12.17 12.13
N GLN A 63 15.79 -13.03 11.33
CA GLN A 63 16.00 -14.47 11.41
C GLN A 63 17.32 -14.68 10.69
N GLU A 64 18.31 -15.20 11.42
CA GLU A 64 19.56 -15.70 10.87
C GLU A 64 19.28 -16.31 9.50
N LYS A 65 20.06 -15.93 8.47
CA LYS A 65 19.97 -16.45 7.09
C LYS A 65 20.12 -17.98 7.08
N LYS A 66 19.11 -18.71 7.55
CA LYS A 66 18.96 -20.12 7.28
C LYS A 66 18.67 -20.19 5.78
N PRO A 67 19.41 -21.01 5.03
CA PRO A 67 19.07 -21.22 3.63
C PRO A 67 17.61 -21.64 3.58
N GLY A 68 16.79 -20.86 2.87
CA GLY A 68 15.37 -21.14 2.73
C GLY A 68 15.19 -22.54 2.16
N LEU A 69 14.11 -23.22 2.58
CA LEU A 69 13.76 -24.56 2.10
C LEU A 69 13.65 -24.60 0.55
N LEU A 70 13.32 -23.45 -0.06
CA LEU A 70 13.13 -23.26 -1.48
C LEU A 70 14.40 -22.71 -2.14
N THR A 71 15.27 -23.62 -2.61
CA THR A 71 16.43 -23.23 -3.45
C THR A 71 16.01 -23.14 -4.90
N ARG A 72 16.68 -22.27 -5.69
CA ARG A 72 16.42 -22.14 -7.14
C ARG A 72 16.51 -23.48 -7.86
N GLN A 73 17.59 -24.24 -7.62
CA GLN A 73 17.78 -25.56 -8.21
C GLN A 73 16.68 -26.54 -7.77
N GLY A 74 16.29 -26.50 -6.50
CA GLY A 74 15.19 -27.31 -5.96
C GLY A 74 13.87 -27.02 -6.67
N ILE A 75 13.50 -25.74 -6.81
CA ILE A 75 12.25 -25.34 -7.49
C ILE A 75 12.21 -25.87 -8.92
N ILE A 76 13.30 -25.71 -9.67
CA ILE A 76 13.39 -26.19 -11.06
C ILE A 76 13.28 -27.71 -11.11
N ALA A 77 13.98 -28.42 -10.22
CA ALA A 77 13.95 -29.87 -10.15
C ALA A 77 12.53 -30.40 -9.85
N TRP A 78 11.89 -29.90 -8.80
CA TRP A 78 10.53 -30.30 -8.42
C TRP A 78 9.50 -29.94 -9.49
N THR A 79 9.63 -28.77 -10.13
CA THR A 79 8.78 -28.39 -11.26
C THR A 79 8.91 -29.39 -12.40
N ASN A 80 10.13 -29.79 -12.76
CA ASN A 80 10.35 -30.77 -13.82
C ASN A 80 9.85 -32.17 -13.45
N ILE A 81 9.92 -32.57 -12.18
CA ILE A 81 9.29 -33.81 -11.70
C ILE A 81 7.78 -33.78 -11.96
N GLU A 82 7.09 -32.69 -11.60
CA GLU A 82 5.65 -32.56 -11.85
C GLU A 82 5.32 -32.50 -13.35
N ARG A 83 6.15 -31.83 -14.16
CA ARG A 83 5.96 -31.80 -15.62
C ARG A 83 6.05 -33.19 -16.23
N LEU A 84 7.03 -33.99 -15.83
CA LEU A 84 7.21 -35.36 -16.32
C LEU A 84 6.02 -36.26 -15.92
N LYS A 85 5.48 -36.11 -14.71
CA LYS A 85 4.26 -36.82 -14.28
C LYS A 85 3.05 -36.54 -15.18
N HIS A 86 2.99 -35.34 -15.75
CA HIS A 86 1.93 -34.92 -16.67
C HIS A 86 2.29 -35.09 -18.16
N GLY A 87 3.38 -35.81 -18.47
CA GLY A 87 3.81 -36.06 -19.86
C GLY A 87 4.35 -34.83 -20.59
N LEU A 88 4.75 -33.79 -19.85
CA LEU A 88 5.32 -32.56 -20.41
C LEU A 88 6.85 -32.62 -20.44
N PRO A 89 7.51 -32.04 -21.47
CA PRO A 89 8.96 -31.98 -21.54
C PRO A 89 9.53 -31.12 -20.39
N PRO A 90 10.71 -31.46 -19.84
CA PRO A 90 11.32 -30.67 -18.78
C PRO A 90 11.74 -29.28 -19.28
N LEU A 91 11.65 -28.28 -18.40
CA LEU A 91 12.18 -26.94 -18.63
C LEU A 91 13.70 -26.91 -18.42
N LYS A 92 14.36 -26.01 -19.14
CA LYS A 92 15.79 -25.73 -19.00
C LYS A 92 15.99 -24.40 -18.25
N GLU A 93 16.88 -24.41 -17.27
CA GLU A 93 17.27 -23.19 -16.55
C GLU A 93 17.91 -22.17 -17.51
N ASN A 94 17.57 -20.90 -17.34
CA ASN A 94 18.15 -19.81 -18.12
C ASN A 94 18.71 -18.71 -17.19
N PRO A 95 19.98 -18.30 -17.34
CA PRO A 95 20.60 -17.34 -16.44
C PRO A 95 20.02 -15.92 -16.53
N LEU A 96 19.45 -15.51 -17.66
CA LEU A 96 18.77 -14.20 -17.79
C LEU A 96 17.45 -14.18 -17.02
N LEU A 97 16.68 -15.27 -17.11
CA LEU A 97 15.46 -15.42 -16.33
C LEU A 97 15.73 -15.50 -14.83
N ASN A 98 16.86 -16.09 -14.42
CA ASN A 98 17.29 -16.09 -13.03
C ASN A 98 17.55 -14.67 -12.51
N GLN A 99 18.23 -13.83 -13.29
CA GLN A 99 18.46 -12.42 -12.94
C GLN A 99 17.15 -11.65 -12.86
N SER A 100 16.25 -11.87 -13.82
CA SER A 100 14.92 -11.26 -13.84
C SER A 100 14.09 -11.64 -12.61
N ALA A 101 14.06 -12.92 -12.24
CA ALA A 101 13.33 -13.40 -11.07
C ALA A 101 13.92 -12.87 -9.74
N GLN A 102 15.25 -12.82 -9.65
CA GLN A 102 15.92 -12.24 -8.48
C GLN A 102 15.57 -10.76 -8.33
N PHE A 103 15.64 -9.99 -9.42
CA PHE A 103 15.27 -8.58 -9.41
C PHE A 103 13.81 -8.37 -8.98
N LYS A 104 12.88 -9.20 -9.47
CA LYS A 104 11.47 -9.15 -9.06
C LYS A 104 11.29 -9.42 -7.56
N ALA A 105 11.98 -10.43 -7.03
CA ALA A 105 11.91 -10.77 -5.61
C ALA A 105 12.45 -9.64 -4.73
N GLU A 106 13.56 -9.01 -5.13
CA GLU A 106 14.12 -7.83 -4.46
C GLU A 106 13.14 -6.66 -4.52
N ASP A 107 12.55 -6.38 -5.69
CA ASP A 107 11.57 -5.30 -5.88
C ASP A 107 10.30 -5.49 -5.02
N ILE A 108 9.77 -6.72 -4.94
CA ILE A 108 8.65 -7.11 -4.04
C ILE A 108 8.97 -6.76 -2.59
N LEU A 109 10.19 -7.09 -2.14
CA LEU A 109 10.62 -6.84 -0.76
C LEU A 109 10.94 -5.37 -0.51
N GLU A 110 11.61 -4.67 -1.43
CA GLU A 110 11.97 -3.27 -1.26
C GLU A 110 10.72 -2.37 -1.27
N ASN A 111 9.79 -2.64 -2.19
CA ASN A 111 8.58 -1.85 -2.37
C ASN A 111 7.35 -2.41 -1.64
N GLN A 112 7.55 -3.42 -0.79
CA GLN A 112 6.55 -3.94 0.16
C GLN A 112 5.22 -4.33 -0.49
N TYR A 113 5.29 -5.07 -1.60
CA TYR A 113 4.12 -5.49 -2.36
C TYR A 113 4.23 -6.95 -2.80
N PHE A 114 3.11 -7.66 -2.93
CA PHE A 114 3.08 -9.02 -3.48
C PHE A 114 2.06 -9.09 -4.63
N SER A 115 2.54 -8.83 -5.84
CA SER A 115 1.73 -8.76 -7.06
C SER A 115 2.58 -9.03 -8.30
N HIS A 116 1.94 -9.55 -9.35
CA HIS A 116 2.56 -9.69 -10.67
C HIS A 116 2.99 -8.35 -11.27
N GLN A 117 2.21 -7.29 -11.01
CA GLN A 117 2.53 -5.94 -11.45
C GLN A 117 3.16 -5.14 -10.31
N SER A 118 4.27 -4.46 -10.60
CA SER A 118 4.89 -3.55 -9.64
C SER A 118 4.03 -2.29 -9.41
N PRO A 119 4.25 -1.54 -8.33
CA PRO A 119 3.57 -0.26 -8.10
C PRO A 119 3.78 0.77 -9.22
N LEU A 120 4.85 0.62 -10.01
CA LEU A 120 5.15 1.45 -11.19
C LEU A 120 4.52 0.90 -12.47
N GLY A 121 3.75 -0.18 -12.40
CA GLY A 121 3.07 -0.79 -13.53
C GLY A 121 3.89 -1.83 -14.29
N GLN A 122 5.13 -2.12 -13.89
CA GLN A 122 5.99 -3.08 -14.60
C GLN A 122 5.51 -4.52 -14.38
N ASN A 123 5.43 -5.30 -15.46
CA ASN A 123 5.04 -6.70 -15.44
C ASN A 123 6.20 -7.63 -15.85
N VAL A 124 5.93 -8.94 -15.93
CA VAL A 124 6.95 -9.94 -16.31
C VAL A 124 7.52 -9.73 -17.72
N GLU A 125 6.73 -9.20 -18.66
CA GLU A 125 7.20 -8.91 -20.02
C GLU A 125 8.20 -7.75 -20.02
N ASP A 126 7.93 -6.71 -19.23
CA ASP A 126 8.83 -5.58 -19.08
C ASP A 126 10.17 -6.01 -18.46
N LEU A 127 10.11 -6.89 -17.46
CA LEU A 127 11.31 -7.46 -16.86
C LEU A 127 12.10 -8.31 -17.85
N ALA A 128 11.45 -9.20 -18.60
CA ALA A 128 12.14 -9.99 -19.62
C ALA A 128 12.84 -9.10 -20.66
N LYS A 129 12.18 -8.04 -21.13
CA LYS A 129 12.79 -7.04 -22.05
C LYS A 129 13.97 -6.33 -21.39
N LYS A 130 13.86 -5.92 -20.12
CA LYS A 130 14.94 -5.26 -19.36
C LYS A 130 16.21 -6.11 -19.29
N PHE A 131 16.06 -7.43 -19.16
CA PHE A 131 17.18 -8.39 -19.16
C PHE A 131 17.53 -8.94 -20.54
N ASN A 132 17.01 -8.34 -21.63
CA ASN A 132 17.22 -8.76 -23.02
C ASN A 132 16.85 -10.23 -23.29
N TYR A 133 15.82 -10.74 -22.61
CA TYR A 133 15.28 -12.07 -22.85
C TYR A 133 14.14 -12.00 -23.88
N HIS A 134 14.33 -12.68 -25.01
CA HIS A 134 13.32 -12.79 -26.06
C HIS A 134 12.39 -13.98 -25.81
N PHE A 135 11.09 -13.77 -25.96
CA PHE A 135 10.06 -14.78 -25.71
C PHE A 135 8.91 -14.66 -26.71
N LEU A 136 8.17 -15.76 -26.89
CA LEU A 136 6.87 -15.76 -27.58
C LEU A 136 5.73 -15.65 -26.58
N LEU A 137 5.84 -16.39 -25.48
CA LEU A 137 4.93 -16.38 -24.33
C LEU A 137 5.78 -16.40 -23.06
N ILE A 138 5.30 -15.73 -22.02
CA ILE A 138 5.97 -15.67 -20.72
C ILE A 138 4.92 -15.76 -19.61
N GLY A 139 5.31 -16.36 -18.49
CA GLY A 139 4.48 -16.48 -17.30
C GLY A 139 5.32 -16.35 -16.04
N GLU A 140 4.66 -16.03 -14.93
CA GLU A 140 5.28 -15.80 -13.63
C GLU A 140 4.47 -16.52 -12.54
N ASN A 141 5.17 -17.23 -11.66
CA ASN A 141 4.61 -17.75 -10.41
C ASN A 141 5.29 -17.04 -9.24
N LEU A 142 4.51 -16.53 -8.29
CA LEU A 142 5.01 -15.85 -7.10
C LEU A 142 4.68 -16.65 -5.84
N ALA A 143 5.61 -16.69 -4.88
CA ALA A 143 5.45 -17.28 -3.56
C ALA A 143 6.28 -16.51 -2.54
N LEU A 144 5.74 -16.34 -1.32
CA LEU A 144 6.39 -15.70 -0.16
C LEU A 144 6.24 -16.59 1.08
#